data_AF-A0A1B3NEI7-F1
#
_entry.id   AF-A0A1B3NEI7-F1
#
_cell.length_a   1.000
_cell.length_b   1.000
_cell.length_c   1.000
_cell.angle_alpha   90.00
_cell.angle_beta   90.00
_cell.angle_gamma   90.00
#
_symmetry.space_group_name_H-M   'P 1'
#
loop_
_entity.id
_entity.type
_entity.pdbx_description
1 polymer ?
#
loop_
_entity_poly.entity_id
_entity_poly.type
_entity_poly.pdbx_seq_one_letter_code
_entity_poly.pdbx_strand_id
1 'polypeptide(L)'
;MTDSAPARALALVCLAALPLSACVSGPANPSASRASELASLVSRSVACRAGAPSRSTLDGFIAAEKARGATPEQLASARSTYVTVSEAETINQSVKPRACDAGERAEVREKMTRIRAGDFSAL
;
A
#
# COMPACT_ATOMS: atom_id res chain seq x y z
N MET A 1 53.53 38.94 17.38
CA MET A 1 53.13 37.72 16.62
C MET A 1 51.78 37.29 17.14
N THR A 2 50.74 37.74 16.46
CA THR A 2 49.35 37.29 16.58
C THR A 2 49.21 35.95 15.86
N ASP A 3 48.63 34.94 16.50
CA ASP A 3 47.55 34.15 15.90
C ASP A 3 46.90 33.22 16.94
N SER A 4 45.63 33.50 17.25
CA SER A 4 44.77 32.64 18.07
C SER A 4 43.90 31.83 17.11
N ALA A 5 44.23 30.57 16.91
CA ALA A 5 43.47 29.70 16.00
C ALA A 5 42.06 29.37 16.56
N PRO A 6 41.02 29.32 15.71
CA PRO A 6 39.62 29.27 16.14
C PRO A 6 39.15 27.83 16.38
N ALA A 7 39.23 27.35 17.63
CA ALA A 7 38.70 26.05 18.04
C ALA A 7 37.15 25.97 18.07
N ARG A 8 36.43 27.01 17.64
CA ARG A 8 34.98 27.17 17.82
C ARG A 8 34.12 26.82 16.59
N ALA A 9 34.72 26.57 15.43
CA ALA A 9 33.96 26.33 14.19
C ALA A 9 33.54 24.85 13.99
N LEU A 10 34.17 23.90 14.68
CA LEU A 10 33.93 22.47 14.46
C LEU A 10 32.73 21.90 15.22
N ALA A 11 32.16 22.63 16.18
CA ALA A 11 31.05 22.13 17.01
C ALA A 11 29.66 22.24 16.35
N LEU A 12 29.51 23.02 15.27
CA LEU A 12 28.21 23.28 14.63
C LEU A 12 27.87 22.34 13.47
N VAL A 13 28.84 21.57 12.95
CA VAL A 13 28.62 20.69 11.79
C VAL A 13 27.98 19.36 12.17
N CYS A 14 28.14 18.89 13.42
CA CYS A 14 27.57 17.62 13.86
C CYS A 14 26.06 17.65 14.10
N LEU A 15 25.43 18.83 14.18
CA LEU A 15 23.98 18.96 14.40
C LEU A 15 23.17 19.05 13.10
N ALA A 16 23.81 19.27 11.94
CA ALA A 16 23.15 19.30 10.63
C ALA A 16 23.08 17.92 9.95
N ALA A 17 23.68 16.91 10.57
CA ALA A 17 23.72 15.53 10.08
C ALA A 17 22.81 14.60 10.90
N LEU A 18 21.73 15.11 11.48
CA LEU A 18 20.60 14.25 11.82
C LEU A 18 19.91 13.93 10.49
N PRO A 19 20.04 12.71 9.96
CA PRO A 19 19.26 12.34 8.81
C PRO A 19 17.80 12.44 9.24
N LEU A 20 17.07 13.40 8.65
CA LEU A 20 15.59 13.43 8.66
C LEU A 20 14.98 12.23 7.92
N SER A 21 15.80 11.22 7.63
CA SER A 21 15.44 9.84 7.36
C SER A 21 14.93 9.17 8.64
N ALA A 22 13.87 9.70 9.24
CA ALA A 22 12.86 8.83 9.84
C ALA A 22 12.17 8.10 8.68
N CYS A 23 12.94 7.24 8.00
CA CYS A 23 12.41 6.13 7.26
C CYS A 23 11.50 5.41 8.24
N VAL A 24 10.24 5.21 7.86
CA VAL A 24 9.31 4.36 8.59
C VAL A 24 9.79 2.90 8.45
N SER A 25 10.98 2.59 8.96
CA SER A 25 11.57 1.27 9.01
C SER A 25 11.05 0.52 10.25
N GLY A 26 9.74 0.62 10.50
CA GLY A 26 9.07 -0.48 11.18
C GLY A 26 9.17 -1.72 10.29
N PRO A 27 9.02 -2.94 10.83
CA PRO A 27 8.89 -4.12 9.98
C PRO A 27 7.84 -3.80 8.91
N ALA A 28 8.26 -3.73 7.64
CA ALA A 28 7.35 -3.41 6.55
C ALA A 28 6.22 -4.43 6.63
N ASN A 29 4.99 -4.01 6.96
CA ASN A 29 3.88 -4.93 7.10
C ASN A 29 3.48 -5.40 5.70
N PRO A 30 3.90 -6.61 5.26
CA PRO A 30 3.69 -7.02 3.87
C PRO A 30 2.20 -7.18 3.59
N SER A 31 1.44 -7.56 4.61
CA SER A 31 -0.02 -7.66 4.58
C SER A 31 -0.68 -6.32 4.29
N ALA A 32 -0.14 -5.20 4.80
CA ALA A 32 -0.65 -3.86 4.50
C ALA A 32 -0.34 -3.44 3.06
N SER A 33 0.87 -3.74 2.56
CA SER A 33 1.22 -3.49 1.15
C SER A 33 0.29 -4.26 0.21
N ARG A 34 0.12 -5.57 0.43
CA ARG A 34 -0.80 -6.41 -0.37
C ARG A 34 -2.26 -5.96 -0.26
N ALA A 35 -2.67 -5.47 0.90
CA ALA A 35 -4.00 -4.90 1.10
C ALA A 35 -4.23 -3.62 0.27
N SER A 36 -3.21 -2.76 0.17
CA SER A 36 -3.23 -1.58 -0.70
C SER A 36 -3.35 -1.97 -2.18
N GLU A 37 -2.59 -2.99 -2.60
CA GLU A 37 -2.66 -3.53 -3.96
C GLU A 37 -4.03 -4.12 -4.27
N LEU A 38 -4.61 -4.89 -3.34
CA LEU A 38 -5.96 -5.42 -3.46
C LEU A 38 -7.00 -4.28 -3.57
N ALA A 39 -6.93 -3.26 -2.72
CA ALA A 39 -7.84 -2.12 -2.75
C ALA A 39 -7.77 -1.37 -4.10
N SER A 40 -6.55 -1.15 -4.60
CA SER A 40 -6.30 -0.52 -5.89
C SER A 40 -6.87 -1.36 -7.04
N LEU A 41 -6.64 -2.68 -7.02
CA LEU A 41 -7.18 -3.62 -8.01
C LEU A 41 -8.71 -3.63 -7.99
N VAL A 42 -9.32 -3.65 -6.81
CA VAL A 42 -10.78 -3.62 -6.65
C VAL A 42 -11.34 -2.31 -7.21
N SER A 43 -10.75 -1.16 -6.88
CA SER A 43 -11.11 0.14 -7.46
C SER A 43 -11.07 0.11 -8.99
N ARG A 44 -9.96 -0.37 -9.58
CA ARG A 44 -9.84 -0.52 -11.03
C ARG A 44 -10.89 -1.46 -11.59
N SER A 45 -11.18 -2.57 -10.94
CA SER A 45 -12.16 -3.55 -11.42
C SER A 45 -13.56 -2.95 -11.56
N VAL A 46 -13.96 -2.12 -10.60
CA VAL A 46 -15.25 -1.41 -10.60
C VAL A 46 -15.24 -0.35 -11.69
N ALA A 47 -14.21 0.51 -11.73
CA ALA A 47 -14.08 1.56 -12.73
C ALA A 47 -14.10 1.01 -14.16
N CYS A 48 -13.42 -0.12 -14.40
CA CYS A 48 -13.30 -0.75 -15.71
C CYS A 48 -14.45 -1.69 -16.08
N ARG A 49 -15.43 -1.91 -15.18
CA ARG A 49 -16.46 -2.96 -15.32
C ARG A 49 -15.85 -4.34 -15.63
N ALA A 50 -14.69 -4.62 -15.04
CA ALA A 50 -13.93 -5.86 -15.19
C ALA A 50 -14.36 -6.95 -14.19
N GLY A 51 -15.55 -6.78 -13.61
CA GLY A 51 -16.19 -7.66 -12.65
C GLY A 51 -16.16 -7.09 -11.23
N ALA A 52 -17.19 -7.40 -10.44
CA ALA A 52 -17.33 -6.86 -9.09
C ALA A 52 -16.52 -7.65 -8.05
N PRO A 53 -15.95 -7.00 -7.03
CA PRO A 53 -15.54 -7.68 -5.81
C PRO A 53 -16.75 -8.31 -5.12
N SER A 54 -16.53 -9.41 -4.41
CA SER A 54 -17.55 -9.97 -3.54
C SER A 54 -17.44 -9.34 -2.15
N ARG A 55 -18.51 -9.33 -1.36
CA ARG A 55 -18.44 -8.91 0.06
C ARG A 55 -17.41 -9.72 0.85
N SER A 56 -17.15 -10.97 0.46
CA SER A 56 -16.18 -11.85 1.10
C SER A 56 -14.74 -11.67 0.61
N THR A 57 -14.46 -10.77 -0.35
CA THR A 57 -13.11 -10.61 -0.91
C THR A 57 -12.09 -10.19 0.15
N LEU A 58 -12.44 -9.24 1.03
CA LEU A 58 -11.55 -8.81 2.11
C LEU A 58 -11.34 -9.95 3.13
N ASP A 59 -12.40 -10.67 3.50
CA ASP A 59 -12.27 -11.76 4.47
C ASP A 59 -11.46 -12.94 3.92
N GLY A 60 -11.61 -13.25 2.63
CA GLY A 60 -10.76 -14.22 1.93
C GLY A 60 -9.30 -13.79 1.91
N PHE A 61 -9.03 -12.51 1.65
CA PHE A 61 -7.68 -11.96 1.71
C PHE A 61 -7.08 -12.08 3.12
N ILE A 62 -7.83 -11.73 4.17
CA ILE A 62 -7.36 -11.83 5.55
C ILE A 62 -7.12 -13.29 5.96
N ALA A 63 -7.95 -14.23 5.50
CA ALA A 63 -7.71 -15.66 5.70
C ALA A 63 -6.42 -16.12 5.00
N ALA A 64 -6.15 -15.64 3.78
CA ALA A 64 -4.91 -15.93 3.06
C ALA A 64 -3.67 -15.35 3.75
N GLU A 65 -3.74 -14.10 4.24
CA GLU A 65 -2.65 -13.50 5.03
C GLU A 65 -2.41 -14.24 6.34
N LYS A 66 -3.48 -14.68 7.01
CA LYS A 66 -3.36 -15.53 8.20
C LYS A 66 -2.67 -16.85 7.87
N ALA A 67 -3.00 -17.48 6.74
CA ALA A 67 -2.35 -18.70 6.28
C ALA A 67 -0.86 -18.48 5.90
N ARG A 68 -0.49 -17.25 5.53
CA ARG A 68 0.91 -16.81 5.33
C ARG A 68 1.66 -16.50 6.63
N GLY A 69 1.01 -16.64 7.79
CA GLY A 69 1.62 -16.40 9.10
C GLY A 69 1.59 -14.94 9.56
N ALA A 70 0.74 -14.09 8.98
CA ALA A 70 0.59 -12.72 9.46
C ALA A 70 0.08 -12.66 10.90
N THR A 71 0.69 -11.80 11.73
CA THR A 71 0.29 -11.60 13.12
C THR A 71 -1.05 -10.85 13.21
N PRO A 72 -1.77 -10.90 14.35
CA PRO A 72 -3.01 -10.15 14.54
C PRO A 72 -2.87 -8.64 14.26
N GLU A 73 -1.75 -8.04 14.66
CA GLU A 73 -1.44 -6.62 14.43
C GLU A 73 -1.25 -6.33 12.94
N GLN A 74 -0.58 -7.23 12.22
CA GLN A 74 -0.39 -7.12 10.78
C GLN A 74 -1.71 -7.25 10.03
N LEU A 75 -2.60 -8.17 10.45
CA LEU A 75 -3.93 -8.34 9.89
C LEU A 75 -4.83 -7.12 10.18
N ALA A 76 -4.77 -6.56 11.39
CA ALA A 76 -5.50 -5.35 11.74
C ALA A 76 -5.04 -4.15 10.89
N SER A 77 -3.73 -3.98 10.76
CA SER A 77 -3.15 -2.96 9.88
C SER A 77 -3.53 -3.18 8.42
N ALA A 78 -3.55 -4.43 7.92
CA ALA A 78 -4.00 -4.74 6.56
C ALA A 78 -5.47 -4.38 6.31
N ARG A 79 -6.37 -4.70 7.27
CA ARG A 79 -7.78 -4.27 7.20
C ARG A 79 -7.91 -2.76 7.14
N SER A 80 -7.20 -2.05 8.02
CA SER A 80 -7.20 -0.58 8.04
C SER A 80 -6.72 -0.02 6.71
N THR A 81 -5.60 -0.51 6.18
CA THR A 81 -5.03 -0.06 4.91
C THR A 81 -5.99 -0.31 3.74
N TYR A 82 -6.60 -1.48 3.65
CA TYR A 82 -7.56 -1.79 2.59
C TYR A 82 -8.72 -0.78 2.57
N VAL A 83 -9.30 -0.47 3.73
CA VAL A 83 -10.41 0.49 3.85
C VAL A 83 -9.96 1.88 3.44
N THR A 84 -8.88 2.39 4.03
CA THR A 84 -8.37 3.74 3.75
C THR A 84 -8.03 3.94 2.26
N VAL A 85 -7.38 2.96 1.64
CA VAL A 85 -7.03 3.04 0.21
C VAL A 85 -8.29 2.94 -0.66
N SER A 86 -9.25 2.06 -0.31
CA SER A 86 -10.51 1.93 -1.06
C SER A 86 -11.32 3.23 -1.04
N GLU A 87 -11.36 3.92 0.11
CA GLU A 87 -12.02 5.22 0.25
C GLU A 87 -11.32 6.29 -0.59
N ALA A 88 -9.99 6.39 -0.48
CA ALA A 88 -9.19 7.33 -1.26
C ALA A 88 -9.36 7.10 -2.77
N GLU A 89 -9.32 5.84 -3.22
CA GLU A 89 -9.55 5.46 -4.61
C GLU A 89 -10.96 5.82 -5.08
N THR A 90 -11.98 5.58 -4.25
CA THR A 90 -13.38 5.94 -4.57
C THR A 90 -13.52 7.45 -4.78
N ILE A 91 -12.94 8.24 -3.88
CA ILE A 91 -12.90 9.70 -4.00
C ILE A 91 -12.17 10.10 -5.28
N ASN A 92 -10.98 9.55 -5.53
CA ASN A 92 -10.18 9.88 -6.71
C ASN A 92 -10.93 9.56 -8.01
N GLN A 93 -11.62 8.41 -8.11
CA GLN A 93 -12.43 8.07 -9.27
C GLN A 93 -13.65 8.97 -9.42
N SER A 94 -14.20 9.51 -8.33
CA SER A 94 -15.30 10.48 -8.40
C SER A 94 -14.87 11.87 -8.88
N VAL A 95 -13.65 12.30 -8.52
CA VAL A 95 -13.10 13.61 -8.88
C VAL A 95 -12.51 13.61 -10.28
N LYS A 96 -11.70 12.59 -10.60
CA LYS A 96 -11.05 12.43 -11.89
C LYS A 96 -11.14 10.97 -12.34
N PRO A 97 -12.27 10.57 -12.95
CA PRO A 97 -12.44 9.22 -13.47
C PRO A 97 -11.32 8.87 -14.45
N ARG A 98 -10.67 7.72 -14.23
CA ARG A 98 -9.68 7.19 -15.17
C ARG A 98 -10.36 6.21 -16.11
N ALA A 99 -10.29 6.50 -17.41
CA ALA A 99 -10.73 5.57 -18.45
C ALA A 99 -9.98 4.23 -18.35
N CYS A 100 -10.58 3.19 -18.93
CA CYS A 100 -9.94 1.89 -19.08
C CYS A 100 -9.99 1.48 -20.54
N ASP A 101 -8.83 1.12 -21.08
CA ASP A 101 -8.76 0.49 -22.39
C ASP A 101 -9.13 -1.01 -22.32
N ALA A 102 -9.18 -1.66 -23.48
CA ALA A 102 -9.57 -3.07 -23.58
C ALA A 102 -8.51 -4.01 -22.97
N GLY A 103 -7.23 -3.67 -23.07
CA GLY A 103 -6.12 -4.47 -22.52
C GLY A 103 -6.13 -4.44 -21.00
N GLU A 104 -6.20 -3.25 -20.41
CA GLU A 104 -6.32 -3.08 -18.96
C GLU A 104 -7.56 -3.81 -18.42
N ARG A 105 -8.71 -3.67 -19.09
CA ARG A 105 -9.93 -4.36 -18.67
C ARG A 105 -9.76 -5.88 -18.66
N ALA A 106 -9.08 -6.45 -19.64
CA ALA A 106 -8.83 -7.89 -19.72
C ALA A 106 -7.90 -8.34 -18.58
N GLU A 107 -6.82 -7.60 -18.34
CA GLU A 107 -5.86 -7.89 -17.26
C GLU A 107 -6.52 -7.82 -15.87
N VAL A 108 -7.27 -6.75 -15.60
CA VAL A 108 -7.98 -6.58 -14.33
C VAL A 108 -9.02 -7.68 -14.14
N ARG A 109 -9.71 -8.09 -15.20
CA ARG A 109 -10.69 -9.19 -15.15
C ARG A 109 -10.04 -10.52 -14.81
N GLU A 110 -8.88 -10.82 -15.40
CA GLU A 110 -8.12 -12.03 -15.09
C GLU A 110 -7.69 -12.06 -13.62
N LYS A 111 -7.06 -10.97 -13.16
CA LYS A 111 -6.65 -10.81 -11.75
C LYS A 111 -7.82 -11.00 -10.79
N MET A 112 -8.96 -10.34 -11.07
CA MET A 112 -10.16 -10.47 -10.23
C MET A 112 -10.77 -11.87 -10.26
N THR A 113 -10.60 -12.63 -11.34
CA THR A 113 -11.08 -14.01 -11.43
C THR A 113 -10.31 -14.92 -10.48
N ARG A 114 -8.97 -14.77 -10.41
CA ARG A 114 -8.13 -15.47 -9.42
C ARG A 114 -8.53 -15.11 -7.99
N ILE A 115 -8.69 -13.82 -7.71
CA ILE A 115 -9.10 -13.32 -6.39
C ILE A 115 -10.45 -13.89 -5.94
N ARG A 116 -11.43 -13.99 -6.85
CA ARG A 116 -12.73 -14.63 -6.54
C ARG A 116 -12.62 -16.13 -6.28
N ALA A 117 -11.64 -16.80 -6.87
CA ALA A 117 -11.32 -18.19 -6.57
C ALA A 117 -10.56 -18.36 -5.25
N GLY A 118 -10.27 -17.26 -4.52
CA GLY A 118 -9.52 -17.28 -3.27
C GLY A 118 -8.01 -17.31 -3.47
N ASP A 119 -7.53 -17.10 -4.70
CA ASP A 119 -6.10 -17.02 -4.99
C ASP A 119 -5.62 -15.56 -4.92
N PHE A 120 -4.83 -15.29 -3.89
CA PHE A 120 -4.21 -14.01 -3.60
C PHE A 120 -2.68 -14.04 -3.81
N SER A 121 -2.11 -15.08 -4.44
CA SER A 121 -0.65 -15.26 -4.52
C SER A 121 0.06 -14.24 -5.42
N ALA A 122 -0.68 -13.63 -6.34
CA ALA A 122 -0.20 -12.63 -7.27
C ALA A 122 -0.36 -11.18 -6.74
N LEU A 123 -0.72 -11.03 -5.46
CA LEU A 123 -0.62 -9.79 -4.69
C LEU A 123 0.67 -9.79 -3.88
#